data_AF-A0A139MJX8-F1
#
_entry.id   AF-A0A139MJX8-F1
#
_cell.length_a   1.000
_cell.length_b   1.000
_cell.length_c   1.000
_cell.angle_alpha   90.00
_cell.angle_beta   90.00
_cell.angle_gamma   90.00
#
_symmetry.space_group_name_H-M   'P 1'
#
loop_
_entity.id
_entity.type
_entity.pdbx_description
1 polymer ?
#
loop_
_entity_poly.entity_id
_entity_poly.type
_entity_poly.pdbx_seq_one_letter_code
_entity_poly.pdbx_strand_id
1 'polypeptide(L)'
;MLDTDDYKELSLPDLANGLVEVDTAGWAEPWEQLGGRILEGFTAIAQDVEAAGGGNALVVSHSMTIGTFTYLIDAAITKNPGVQNGSVTVVEYEKGQFTLQVLGDMSYREIGAKILDMQE
;
A
#
# COMPACT_ATOMS: atom_id res chain seq x y z
N MET A 1 5.47 -13.86 -23.77
CA MET A 1 4.41 -12.84 -23.74
C MET A 1 3.75 -12.98 -22.39
N LEU A 2 3.63 -11.91 -21.61
CA LEU A 2 2.92 -11.96 -20.34
C LEU A 2 1.46 -12.31 -20.62
N ASP A 3 0.87 -13.17 -19.79
CA ASP A 3 -0.56 -13.44 -19.87
C ASP A 3 -1.31 -12.23 -19.31
N THR A 4 -1.88 -11.42 -20.21
CA THR A 4 -2.57 -10.17 -19.88
C THR A 4 -4.07 -10.34 -19.72
N ASP A 5 -4.60 -11.57 -19.86
CA ASP A 5 -6.04 -11.82 -19.80
C ASP A 5 -6.58 -11.64 -18.37
N ASP A 6 -5.73 -11.79 -17.34
CA ASP A 6 -6.01 -11.39 -15.97
C ASP A 6 -4.86 -10.58 -15.36
N TYR A 7 -4.99 -9.25 -15.38
CA TYR A 7 -3.98 -8.33 -14.85
C TYR A 7 -3.67 -8.53 -13.35
N LYS A 8 -4.54 -9.22 -12.60
CA LYS A 8 -4.31 -9.50 -11.17
C LYS A 8 -3.22 -10.55 -10.95
N GLU A 9 -2.92 -11.33 -11.98
CA GLU A 9 -1.87 -12.34 -11.95
C GLU A 9 -0.48 -11.77 -12.27
N LEU A 10 -0.41 -10.52 -12.75
CA LEU A 10 0.84 -9.83 -13.01
C LEU A 10 1.51 -9.38 -11.71
N SER A 11 2.85 -9.32 -11.74
CA SER A 11 3.59 -8.59 -10.73
C SER A 11 3.27 -7.09 -10.84
N LEU A 12 3.40 -6.34 -9.74
CA LEU A 12 3.20 -4.89 -9.77
C LEU A 12 4.18 -4.17 -10.73
N PRO A 13 5.47 -4.56 -10.81
CA PRO A 13 6.38 -4.03 -11.84
C PRO A 13 5.89 -4.29 -13.27
N ASP A 14 5.48 -5.52 -13.58
CA ASP A 14 5.00 -5.89 -14.91
C ASP A 14 3.73 -5.12 -15.28
N LEU A 15 2.80 -4.96 -14.32
CA LEU A 15 1.59 -4.19 -14.52
C LEU A 15 1.90 -2.71 -14.79
N ALA A 16 2.74 -2.07 -13.97
CA ALA A 16 3.07 -0.65 -14.13
C ALA A 16 3.77 -0.39 -15.47
N ASN A 17 4.77 -1.18 -15.82
CA ASN A 17 5.51 -1.01 -17.06
C ASN A 17 4.66 -1.38 -18.29
N GLY A 18 3.83 -2.43 -18.20
CA GLY A 18 2.89 -2.79 -19.26
C GLY A 18 1.87 -1.68 -19.55
N LEU A 19 1.40 -0.97 -18.51
CA LEU A 19 0.55 0.22 -18.69
C LEU A 19 1.28 1.35 -19.41
N VAL A 20 2.56 1.59 -19.11
CA VAL A 20 3.38 2.58 -19.82
C VAL A 20 3.55 2.21 -21.29
N GLU A 21 3.76 0.93 -21.60
CA GLU A 21 3.94 0.47 -22.99
C GLU A 21 2.72 0.75 -23.89
N VAL A 22 1.51 0.68 -23.33
CA VAL A 22 0.25 0.90 -24.07
C VAL A 22 -0.29 2.33 -23.95
N ASP A 23 0.33 3.16 -23.09
CA ASP A 23 -0.12 4.52 -22.84
C ASP A 23 0.41 5.52 -23.89
N THR A 24 -0.44 5.80 -24.86
CA THR A 24 -0.17 6.80 -25.90
C THR A 24 -0.20 8.26 -25.43
N ALA A 25 -0.79 8.54 -24.25
CA ALA A 25 -0.92 9.89 -23.70
C ALA A 25 0.26 10.29 -22.80
N GLY A 26 1.06 9.33 -22.32
CA GLY A 26 2.24 9.56 -21.48
C GLY A 26 1.91 10.00 -20.05
N TRP A 27 0.78 9.53 -19.50
CA TRP A 27 0.32 9.77 -18.14
C TRP A 27 0.72 8.66 -17.16
N ALA A 28 0.94 7.44 -17.64
CA ALA A 28 1.34 6.32 -16.82
C ALA A 28 2.77 6.48 -16.29
N GLU A 29 2.98 6.11 -15.03
CA GLU A 29 4.29 6.12 -14.40
C GLU A 29 4.95 4.74 -14.50
N PRO A 30 6.25 4.65 -14.87
CA PRO A 30 6.99 3.40 -14.82
C PRO A 30 7.18 2.94 -13.37
N TRP A 31 7.42 1.64 -13.19
CA TRP A 31 7.55 1.01 -11.87
C TRP A 31 8.52 1.75 -10.94
N GLU A 32 9.71 2.09 -11.42
CA GLU A 32 10.74 2.75 -10.61
C GLU A 32 10.26 4.10 -10.07
N GLN A 33 9.54 4.88 -10.89
CA GLN A 33 9.01 6.18 -10.48
C GLN A 33 7.84 6.02 -9.50
N LEU A 34 6.90 5.12 -9.81
CA LEU A 34 5.73 4.86 -8.97
C LEU A 34 6.13 4.30 -7.60
N GLY A 35 6.96 3.26 -7.60
CA GLY A 35 7.44 2.62 -6.39
C GLY A 35 8.32 3.56 -5.55
N GLY A 36 9.22 4.28 -6.21
CA GLY A 36 10.07 5.30 -5.58
C GLY A 36 9.26 6.35 -4.84
N ARG A 37 8.32 7.03 -5.51
CA ARG A 37 7.53 8.10 -4.87
C ARG A 37 6.64 7.58 -3.73
N ILE A 38 6.14 6.35 -3.83
CA ILE A 38 5.33 5.74 -2.77
C ILE A 38 6.19 5.49 -1.54
N LEU A 39 7.34 4.83 -1.71
CA LEU A 39 8.25 4.53 -0.61
C LEU A 39 8.78 5.81 0.04
N GLU A 40 9.19 6.79 -0.77
CA GLU A 40 9.65 8.10 -0.30
C GLU A 40 8.56 8.82 0.51
N GLY A 41 7.31 8.83 0.03
CA GLY A 41 6.19 9.47 0.71
C GLY A 41 5.90 8.87 2.08
N PHE A 42 5.84 7.53 2.19
CA PHE A 42 5.65 6.86 3.48
C PHE A 42 6.87 7.03 4.40
N THR A 43 8.08 6.99 3.84
CA THR A 43 9.33 7.21 4.61
C THR A 43 9.37 8.61 5.20
N ALA A 44 9.01 9.63 4.44
CA ALA A 44 8.97 11.01 4.93
C ALA A 44 8.00 11.17 6.11
N ILE A 45 6.80 10.60 6.01
CA ILE A 45 5.82 10.60 7.11
C ILE A 45 6.39 9.91 8.35
N ALA A 46 7.01 8.74 8.17
CA ALA A 46 7.57 7.98 9.29
C ALA A 46 8.74 8.71 9.97
N GLN A 47 9.61 9.35 9.18
CA GLN A 47 10.72 10.17 9.68
C GLN A 47 10.23 11.41 10.43
N ASP A 48 9.20 12.10 9.93
CA ASP A 48 8.60 13.25 10.61
C ASP A 48 8.01 12.85 11.98
N VAL A 49 7.35 11.70 12.05
CA VAL A 49 6.80 11.14 13.30
C VAL A 49 7.91 10.73 14.26
N GLU A 50 8.95 10.04 13.77
CA GLU A 50 10.12 9.64 14.56
C GLU A 50 10.84 10.87 15.14
N ALA A 51 11.05 11.91 14.31
CA ALA A 51 11.67 13.17 14.72
C ALA A 51 10.84 13.95 15.74
N ALA A 52 9.51 13.81 15.73
CA ALA A 52 8.60 14.41 16.70
C ALA A 52 8.55 13.67 18.06
N GLY A 53 9.32 12.59 18.22
CA GLY A 53 9.35 11.77 19.43
C GLY A 53 8.64 10.42 19.30
N GLY A 54 8.24 10.05 18.09
CA GLY A 54 7.56 8.79 17.78
C GLY A 54 6.07 8.81 18.06
N GLY A 55 5.44 7.64 17.93
CA GLY A 55 4.00 7.44 18.13
C GLY A 55 3.29 6.93 16.88
N ASN A 56 1.97 7.02 16.90
CA ASN A 56 1.12 6.50 15.83
C ASN A 56 0.78 7.59 14.81
N ALA A 57 0.82 7.25 13.52
CA ALA A 57 0.29 8.07 12.44
C ALA A 57 -0.82 7.34 11.70
N LEU A 58 -1.84 8.09 11.28
CA LEU A 58 -2.92 7.58 10.43
C LEU A 58 -2.76 8.13 9.02
N VAL A 59 -2.61 7.25 8.05
CA VAL A 59 -2.50 7.59 6.63
C VAL A 59 -3.69 6.99 5.89
N VAL A 60 -4.47 7.84 5.22
CA VAL A 60 -5.58 7.42 4.36
C VAL A 60 -5.10 7.43 2.91
N SER A 61 -5.25 6.30 2.22
CA SER A 61 -4.71 6.11 0.87
C SER A 61 -5.59 5.16 0.05
N HIS A 62 -5.09 4.75 -1.12
CA HIS A 62 -5.76 3.87 -2.07
C HIS A 62 -5.24 2.44 -1.98
N SER A 63 -6.08 1.46 -2.36
CA SER A 63 -5.73 0.04 -2.32
C SER A 63 -4.45 -0.30 -3.10
N MET A 64 -4.30 0.22 -4.31
CA MET A 64 -3.08 0.04 -5.13
C MET A 64 -1.84 0.65 -4.47
N THR A 65 -1.98 1.81 -3.83
CA THR A 65 -0.86 2.46 -3.14
C THR A 65 -0.43 1.67 -1.91
N ILE A 66 -1.39 1.19 -1.11
CA ILE A 66 -1.12 0.34 0.06
C ILE A 66 -0.47 -0.97 -0.40
N GLY A 67 -1.03 -1.63 -1.41
CA GLY A 67 -0.49 -2.88 -1.94
C GLY A 67 0.92 -2.73 -2.53
N THR A 68 1.20 -1.61 -3.21
CA THR A 68 2.54 -1.30 -3.74
C THR A 68 3.51 -1.04 -2.61
N PHE A 69 3.12 -0.27 -1.60
CA PHE A 69 3.95 -0.01 -0.44
C PHE A 69 4.31 -1.31 0.30
N THR A 70 3.33 -2.19 0.57
CA THR A 70 3.60 -3.45 1.27
C THR A 70 4.43 -4.42 0.43
N TYR A 71 4.23 -4.45 -0.89
CA TYR A 71 5.08 -5.18 -1.83
C TYR A 71 6.55 -4.72 -1.77
N LEU A 72 6.80 -3.41 -1.63
CA LEU A 72 8.16 -2.85 -1.60
C LEU A 72 8.91 -3.16 -0.30
N ILE A 73 8.20 -3.32 0.82
CA ILE A 73 8.82 -3.50 2.15
C ILE A 73 8.85 -4.97 2.61
N ASP A 74 8.07 -5.86 1.98
CA ASP A 74 7.98 -7.26 2.36
C ASP A 74 8.08 -8.18 1.13
N ALA A 75 9.21 -8.90 1.04
CA ALA A 75 9.50 -9.82 -0.06
C ALA A 75 8.55 -11.04 -0.13
N ALA A 76 7.78 -11.33 0.93
CA ALA A 76 6.76 -12.37 0.88
C ALA A 76 5.56 -11.97 0.00
N ILE A 77 5.37 -10.67 -0.24
CA ILE A 77 4.29 -10.14 -1.07
C ILE A 77 4.79 -10.07 -2.52
N THR A 78 4.36 -11.04 -3.33
CA THR A 78 4.81 -11.19 -4.72
C THR A 78 3.81 -10.67 -5.76
N LYS A 79 2.60 -10.29 -5.32
CA LYS A 79 1.53 -9.71 -6.13
C LYS A 79 0.75 -8.68 -5.33
N ASN A 80 -0.10 -7.90 -5.99
CA ASN A 80 -0.99 -6.98 -5.29
C ASN A 80 -1.92 -7.74 -4.33
N PRO A 81 -1.89 -7.45 -3.01
CA PRO A 81 -2.75 -8.13 -2.05
C PRO A 81 -4.23 -7.75 -2.17
N GLY A 82 -4.58 -6.65 -2.87
CA GLY A 82 -5.97 -6.29 -3.12
C GLY A 82 -6.76 -5.97 -1.84
N VAL A 83 -6.19 -5.15 -0.95
CA VAL A 83 -6.83 -4.77 0.32
C VAL A 83 -8.22 -4.14 0.12
N GLN A 84 -9.15 -4.45 1.01
CA GLN A 84 -10.55 -4.01 0.89
C GLN A 84 -10.75 -2.56 1.37
N ASN A 85 -11.80 -1.91 0.88
CA ASN A 85 -12.17 -0.57 1.34
C ASN A 85 -12.56 -0.58 2.83
N GLY A 86 -11.97 0.33 3.59
CA GLY A 86 -12.14 0.41 5.04
C GLY A 86 -11.33 -0.61 5.82
N SER A 87 -10.42 -1.33 5.16
CA SER A 87 -9.41 -2.14 5.84
C SER A 87 -8.27 -1.28 6.40
N VAL A 88 -7.58 -1.80 7.40
CA VAL A 88 -6.41 -1.18 8.04
C VAL A 88 -5.19 -2.05 7.81
N THR A 89 -4.12 -1.44 7.31
CA THR A 89 -2.79 -2.07 7.24
C THR A 89 -1.91 -1.42 8.30
N VAL A 90 -1.27 -2.22 9.14
CA VAL A 90 -0.40 -1.76 10.21
C VAL A 90 1.04 -2.09 9.84
N VAL A 91 1.87 -1.05 9.84
CA VAL A 91 3.32 -1.16 9.65
C VAL A 91 4.03 -0.46 10.80
N GLU A 92 5.15 -1.02 11.21
CA GLU A 92 6.08 -0.39 12.13
C GLU A 92 7.24 0.21 11.36
N TYR A 93 7.76 1.33 11.85
CA TYR A 93 8.97 1.95 11.32
C TYR A 93 9.94 2.19 12.48
N GLU A 94 11.17 1.67 12.33
CA GLU A 94 12.24 1.92 13.29
C GLU A 94 13.57 2.02 12.52
N LYS A 95 14.36 3.08 12.78
CA LYS A 95 15.73 3.22 12.26
C LYS A 95 15.84 3.05 10.74
N GLY A 96 14.90 3.60 9.98
CA GLY A 96 14.91 3.55 8.52
C GLY A 96 14.30 2.30 7.90
N GLN A 97 13.75 1.38 8.70
CA GLN A 97 13.19 0.13 8.22
C GLN A 97 11.71 0.00 8.55
N PHE A 98 10.91 -0.35 7.56
CA PHE A 98 9.52 -0.74 7.75
C PHE A 98 9.39 -2.25 8.02
N THR A 99 8.47 -2.62 8.90
CA THR A 99 8.06 -4.01 9.15
C THR A 99 6.54 -4.11 9.05
N LEU A 100 6.04 -5.02 8.21
CA LEU A 100 4.61 -5.26 8.07
C LEU A 100 4.10 -6.09 9.26
N GLN A 101 3.11 -5.56 9.98
CA GLN A 101 2.48 -6.24 11.12
C GLN A 101 1.15 -6.87 10.72
N VAL A 102 0.32 -6.10 10.03
CA VAL A 102 -1.04 -6.51 9.63
C VAL A 102 -1.34 -5.97 8.24
N LEU A 103 -1.93 -6.80 7.38
CA LEU A 103 -2.30 -6.43 6.02
C LEU A 103 -3.81 -6.49 5.82
N GLY A 104 -4.43 -5.35 5.53
CA GLY A 104 -5.83 -5.29 5.12
C GLY A 104 -6.85 -5.80 6.15
N ASP A 105 -6.68 -5.50 7.43
CA ASP A 105 -7.57 -5.92 8.50
C ASP A 105 -8.91 -5.16 8.51
N MET A 106 -10.01 -5.90 8.41
CA MET A 106 -11.38 -5.38 8.44
C MET A 106 -11.97 -5.27 9.84
N SER A 107 -11.30 -5.84 10.86
CA SER A 107 -11.80 -5.94 12.22
C SER A 107 -12.17 -4.57 12.81
N TYR A 108 -11.38 -3.53 12.53
CA TYR A 108 -11.65 -2.15 12.96
C TYR A 108 -13.02 -1.65 12.48
N ARG A 109 -13.37 -1.93 11.22
CA ARG A 109 -14.65 -1.54 10.63
C ARG A 109 -15.80 -2.33 11.26
N GLU A 110 -15.63 -3.63 11.40
CA GLU A 110 -16.65 -4.53 11.92
C GLU A 110 -16.95 -4.31 13.40
N ILE A 111 -15.89 -4.13 14.21
CA ILE A 111 -15.99 -3.82 15.63
C ILE A 111 -16.57 -2.42 15.81
N GLY A 112 -16.10 -1.44 15.02
CA GLY A 112 -16.64 -0.08 15.04
C GLY A 112 -18.14 -0.02 14.77
N ALA A 113 -18.63 -0.76 13.76
CA ALA A 113 -20.06 -0.86 13.47
C ALA A 113 -20.85 -1.43 14.66
N LYS A 114 -20.39 -2.55 15.26
CA LYS A 114 -21.04 -3.14 16.43
C LYS A 114 -21.10 -2.20 17.63
N ILE A 115 -20.04 -1.41 17.87
CA ILE A 115 -20.01 -0.44 18.96
C ILE A 115 -21.06 0.66 18.74
N LEU A 116 -21.23 1.12 17.50
CA LEU A 116 -22.23 2.13 17.14
C LEU A 116 -23.65 1.58 17.31
N ASP A 117 -23.91 0.35 16.82
CA ASP A 117 -25.22 -0.31 16.96
C ASP A 117 -25.62 -0.52 18.43
N MET A 118 -24.65 -0.69 19.34
CA MET A 118 -24.90 -0.83 20.78
C MET A 118 -25.17 0.51 21.50
N GLN A 119 -24.95 1.64 20.83
CA GLN A 119 -25.18 2.99 21.36
C GLN A 119 -26.50 3.59 20.88
N GLU A 120 -27.22 2.92 19.99
CA GLU A 120 -28.60 3.23 19.58
C GLU A 120 -29.65 2.52 20.46
#